data_AF-A0A2V1NU03-F1
#
_entry.id   AF-A0A2V1NU03-F1
#
_cell.length_a   1.000
_cell.length_b   1.000
_cell.length_c   1.000
_cell.angle_alpha   90.00
_cell.angle_beta   90.00
_cell.angle_gamma   90.00
#
_symmetry.space_group_name_H-M   'P 1'
#
loop_
_entity.id
_entity.type
_entity.pdbx_description
1 polymer ?
#
loop_
_entity_poly.entity_id
_entity_poly.type
_entity_poly.pdbx_seq_one_letter_code
_entity_poly.pdbx_strand_id
1 'polypeptide(L)'
;MPNTPRPRRITLGGREVVALTVPEYERLIASRRQVGGQSARVRVLAEQARRTERLVAELEALVGGPVRCHRVPVDDCVRCAVAGALRRYRGRRA
;
A
#
# COMPACT_ATOMS: atom_id res chain seq x y z
N MET A 1 20.05 -24.28 -0.43
CA MET A 1 21.09 -23.46 0.24
C MET A 1 20.94 -22.01 -0.22
N PRO A 2 20.92 -21.01 0.67
CA PRO A 2 20.87 -19.62 0.22
C PRO A 2 22.25 -19.24 -0.32
N ASN A 3 22.36 -19.14 -1.64
CA ASN A 3 23.57 -18.71 -2.34
C ASN A 3 23.69 -17.19 -2.29
N THR A 4 24.05 -16.67 -1.12
CA THR A 4 24.42 -15.26 -0.96
C THR A 4 25.69 -14.99 -1.77
N PRO A 5 25.73 -13.96 -2.64
CA PRO A 5 26.95 -13.62 -3.37
C PRO A 5 28.10 -13.36 -2.39
N ARG A 6 29.33 -13.77 -2.73
CA ARG A 6 30.52 -13.52 -1.91
C ARG A 6 31.35 -12.39 -2.53
N PRO A 7 30.98 -11.11 -2.30
CA PRO A 7 31.69 -9.98 -2.87
C PRO A 7 33.14 -9.96 -2.41
N ARG A 8 34.06 -9.80 -3.36
CA ARG A 8 35.48 -9.56 -3.07
C ARG A 8 35.76 -8.08 -3.23
N ARG A 9 36.32 -7.46 -2.20
CA ARG A 9 36.79 -6.06 -2.28
C ARG A 9 38.21 -6.07 -2.83
N ILE A 10 38.43 -5.31 -3.90
CA ILE A 10 39.74 -5.13 -4.52
C ILE A 10 39.99 -3.65 -4.75
N THR A 11 41.25 -3.27 -4.94
CA THR A 11 41.60 -1.91 -5.37
C THR A 11 42.01 -1.93 -6.83
N LEU A 12 41.37 -1.13 -7.67
CA LEU A 12 41.66 -1.01 -9.09
C LEU A 12 41.97 0.46 -9.41
N GLY A 13 43.20 0.76 -9.84
CA GLY A 13 43.62 2.14 -10.14
C GLY A 13 43.45 3.10 -8.95
N GLY A 14 43.71 2.64 -7.73
CA GLY A 14 43.53 3.43 -6.50
C GLY A 14 42.09 3.60 -6.02
N ARG A 15 41.10 2.97 -6.68
CA ARG A 15 39.69 2.99 -6.27
C ARG A 15 39.26 1.64 -5.71
N GLU A 16 38.54 1.66 -4.59
CA GLU A 16 37.92 0.46 -4.03
C GLU A 16 36.76 0.02 -4.93
N VAL A 17 36.79 -1.25 -5.35
CA VAL A 17 35.73 -1.85 -6.18
C VAL A 17 35.35 -3.23 -5.64
N VAL A 18 34.13 -3.66 -5.95
CA VAL A 18 33.62 -4.99 -5.60
C VAL A 18 33.59 -5.86 -6.85
N ALA A 19 34.36 -6.94 -6.82
CA ALA A 19 34.34 -7.95 -7.87
C ALA A 19 33.34 -9.06 -7.53
N LEU A 20 32.52 -9.40 -8.52
CA LEU A 20 31.60 -10.53 -8.53
C LEU A 20 31.89 -11.38 -9.76
N THR A 21 31.73 -12.70 -9.64
CA THR A 21 31.68 -13.55 -10.83
C THR A 21 30.41 -13.25 -11.64
N VAL A 22 30.41 -13.55 -12.95
CA VAL A 22 29.24 -13.35 -13.81
C VAL A 22 27.97 -14.00 -13.22
N PRO A 23 27.99 -15.27 -12.75
CA PRO A 23 26.83 -15.89 -12.14
C PRO A 23 26.36 -15.20 -10.84
N GLU A 24 27.28 -14.63 -10.05
CA GLU A 24 26.92 -13.87 -8.85
C GLU A 24 26.27 -12.53 -9.19
N TYR A 25 26.77 -11.85 -10.23
CA TYR A 25 26.17 -10.62 -10.72
C TYR A 25 24.76 -10.83 -11.26
N GLU A 26 24.56 -11.86 -12.09
CA GLU A 26 23.23 -12.21 -12.61
C GLU A 26 22.23 -12.51 -11.50
N ARG A 27 22.64 -13.30 -10.49
CA ARG A 27 21.82 -13.56 -9.29
C ARG A 27 21.50 -12.28 -8.52
N LEU A 28 22.47 -11.38 -8.36
CA LEU A 28 22.24 -10.11 -7.68
C LEU A 28 21.22 -9.24 -8.42
N ILE A 29 21.31 -9.16 -9.75
CA ILE A 29 20.33 -8.41 -10.57
C ILE A 29 18.94 -9.07 -10.50
N ALA A 30 18.85 -10.39 -10.58
CA ALA A 30 17.58 -11.11 -10.44
C ALA A 30 16.95 -10.87 -9.05
N SER A 31 17.74 -10.97 -7.98
CA SER A 31 17.31 -10.69 -6.60
C SER A 31 16.83 -9.24 -6.46
N ARG A 32 17.59 -8.26 -6.97
CA ARG A 32 17.20 -6.85 -6.98
C ARG A 32 15.87 -6.61 -7.70
N ARG A 33 15.64 -7.28 -8.84
CA ARG A 33 14.35 -7.20 -9.57
C ARG A 33 13.21 -7.79 -8.75
N GLN A 34 13.42 -8.94 -8.11
CA GLN A 34 12.43 -9.56 -7.25
C GLN A 34 12.07 -8.65 -6.07
N VAL A 35 13.07 -8.14 -5.36
CA VAL A 35 12.87 -7.19 -4.25
C VAL A 35 12.17 -5.93 -4.71
N GLY A 36 12.54 -5.37 -5.87
CA GLY A 36 11.86 -4.22 -6.47
C GLY A 36 10.39 -4.50 -6.76
N GLY A 37 10.07 -5.66 -7.35
CA GLY A 37 8.70 -6.09 -7.60
C GLY A 37 7.89 -6.30 -6.33
N GLN A 38 8.48 -6.95 -5.31
CA GLN A 38 7.80 -7.13 -4.01
C GLN A 38 7.58 -5.80 -3.29
N SER A 39 8.54 -4.88 -3.33
CA SER A 39 8.41 -3.56 -2.72
C SER A 39 7.29 -2.75 -3.36
N ALA A 40 7.13 -2.83 -4.69
CA ALA A 40 6.02 -2.20 -5.39
C ALA A 40 4.66 -2.79 -4.96
N ARG A 41 4.57 -4.12 -4.82
CA ARG A 41 3.35 -4.79 -4.33
C ARG A 41 3.00 -4.39 -2.91
N VAL A 42 3.99 -4.40 -2.00
CA VAL A 42 3.81 -3.95 -0.61
C VAL A 42 3.32 -2.52 -0.55
N ARG A 43 3.87 -1.63 -1.39
CA ARG A 43 3.41 -0.23 -1.47
C ARG A 43 1.93 -0.11 -1.87
N VAL A 44 1.50 -0.87 -2.88
CA VAL A 44 0.09 -0.89 -3.31
C VAL A 44 -0.82 -1.43 -2.21
N LEU A 45 -0.43 -2.55 -1.59
CA LEU A 45 -1.21 -3.14 -0.49
C LEU A 45 -1.32 -2.20 0.71
N ALA A 46 -0.23 -1.51 1.06
CA ALA A 46 -0.23 -0.53 2.15
C ALA A 46 -1.17 0.65 1.86
N GLU A 47 -1.22 1.12 0.61
CA GLU A 47 -2.16 2.19 0.23
C GLU A 47 -3.62 1.70 0.27
N GLN A 48 -3.86 0.47 -0.18
CA GLN A 48 -5.18 -0.16 -0.09
C GLN A 48 -5.61 -0.32 1.38
N ALA A 49 -4.73 -0.77 2.27
CA ALA A 49 -5.01 -0.91 3.69
C ALA A 49 -5.41 0.44 4.32
N ARG A 50 -4.62 1.50 4.11
CA ARG A 50 -4.95 2.86 4.59
C ARG A 50 -6.28 3.36 4.05
N ARG A 51 -6.58 3.07 2.78
CA ARG A 51 -7.87 3.44 2.18
C ARG A 51 -9.03 2.72 2.84
N THR A 52 -8.87 1.43 3.12
CA THR A 52 -9.88 0.62 3.82
C THR A 52 -10.10 1.11 5.25
N GLU A 53 -9.02 1.39 5.99
CA GLU A 53 -9.10 1.95 7.34
C GLU A 53 -9.89 3.27 7.37
N ARG A 54 -9.61 4.18 6.41
CA ARG A 54 -10.38 5.43 6.28
C ARG A 54 -11.86 5.17 6.00
N LEU A 55 -12.19 4.19 5.16
CA LEU A 55 -13.58 3.85 4.86
C LEU A 55 -14.30 3.28 6.08
N VAL A 56 -13.65 2.43 6.86
CA VAL A 56 -14.19 1.90 8.11
C VAL A 56 -14.44 3.04 9.09
N ALA A 57 -13.45 3.92 9.29
CA ALA A 57 -13.61 5.09 10.16
C ALA A 57 -14.76 6.03 9.71
N GLU A 58 -14.92 6.22 8.39
CA GLU A 58 -16.06 6.99 7.86
C GLU A 58 -17.39 6.29 8.13
N LEU A 59 -17.47 4.96 7.98
CA LEU A 59 -18.67 4.18 8.30
C LEU A 59 -19.00 4.22 9.79
N GLU A 60 -18.00 4.06 10.66
CA GLU A 60 -18.17 4.18 12.11
C GLU A 60 -18.69 5.56 12.50
N ALA A 61 -18.14 6.64 11.93
CA ALA A 61 -18.63 7.99 12.17
C ALA A 61 -20.07 8.21 11.69
N LEU A 62 -20.48 7.51 10.63
CA LEU A 62 -21.85 7.59 10.09
C LEU A 62 -22.87 6.82 10.94
N VAL A 63 -22.48 5.67 11.47
CA VAL A 63 -23.34 4.85 12.33
C VAL A 63 -23.38 5.41 13.76
N GLY A 64 -22.27 5.93 14.26
CA GLY A 64 -22.15 6.48 15.61
C GLY A 64 -22.57 7.94 15.77
N GLY A 65 -22.76 8.68 14.67
CA GLY A 65 -23.18 10.08 14.71
C GLY A 65 -24.68 10.26 14.98
N PRO A 66 -25.10 11.34 15.66
CA PRO A 66 -26.52 11.63 15.85
C PRO A 66 -27.17 11.91 14.48
N VAL A 67 -28.03 11.00 14.04
CA VAL A 67 -28.67 11.13 12.73
C VAL A 67 -29.73 12.23 12.80
N ARG A 68 -29.41 13.41 12.27
CA ARG A 68 -30.37 14.51 12.12
C ARG A 68 -31.22 14.26 10.88
N CYS A 69 -32.24 13.41 11.00
CA CYS A 69 -33.25 13.28 9.95
C CYS A 69 -34.30 14.36 10.08
N HIS A 70 -34.48 15.12 9.01
CA HIS A 70 -35.53 16.10 8.89
C HIS A 70 -36.62 15.49 8.00
N ARG A 71 -37.63 14.91 8.66
CA ARG A 71 -38.83 14.21 8.13
C ARG A 71 -38.68 12.69 7.96
N VAL A 72 -39.74 11.97 8.37
CA VAL A 72 -40.07 10.51 8.21
C VAL A 72 -39.40 9.56 9.25
N PRO A 73 -40.03 8.41 9.63
CA PRO A 73 -39.74 7.65 10.85
C PRO A 73 -38.40 6.91 10.78
N VAL A 74 -37.93 6.49 11.95
CA VAL A 74 -36.54 6.17 12.32
C VAL A 74 -35.80 5.20 11.37
N ASP A 75 -36.51 4.31 10.67
CA ASP A 75 -35.92 3.35 9.72
C ASP A 75 -35.42 3.99 8.40
N ASP A 76 -36.02 5.11 7.97
CA ASP A 76 -35.55 5.86 6.78
C ASP A 76 -34.24 6.62 7.05
N CYS A 77 -33.89 6.77 8.33
CA CYS A 77 -32.84 7.67 8.75
C CYS A 77 -31.43 7.09 8.50
N VAL A 78 -31.25 5.79 8.69
CA VAL A 78 -30.00 5.08 8.37
C VAL A 78 -29.77 5.05 6.86
N ARG A 79 -30.81 4.80 6.05
CA ARG A 79 -30.71 4.82 4.58
C ARG A 79 -30.31 6.21 4.06
N CYS A 80 -30.86 7.30 4.62
CA CYS A 80 -30.46 8.66 4.27
C CYS A 80 -29.00 8.97 4.62
N ALA A 81 -28.54 8.54 5.81
CA ALA A 81 -27.16 8.70 6.24
C ALA A 81 -26.18 7.96 5.32
N VAL A 82 -26.48 6.69 5.01
CA VAL A 82 -25.70 5.86 4.08
C VAL A 82 -25.70 6.44 2.67
N ALA A 83 -26.84 6.90 2.16
CA ALA A 83 -26.94 7.52 0.83
C ALA A 83 -26.12 8.83 0.74
N GLY A 84 -26.14 9.66 1.78
CA GLY A 84 -25.33 10.87 1.87
C GLY A 84 -23.83 10.58 1.86
N ALA A 85 -23.41 9.54 2.57
CA ALA A 85 -22.02 9.09 2.61
C ALA A 85 -21.53 8.56 1.26
N LEU A 86 -22.33 7.70 0.60
CA LEU A 86 -21.99 7.15 -0.71
C LEU A 86 -21.80 8.26 -1.76
N ARG A 87 -22.59 9.34 -1.71
CA ARG A 87 -22.40 10.52 -2.56
C ARG A 87 -21.05 11.21 -2.29
N ARG A 88 -20.68 11.44 -1.03
CA ARG A 88 -19.38 12.03 -0.66
C ARG A 88 -18.18 11.17 -1.07
N TYR A 89 -18.30 9.85 -0.93
CA TYR A 89 -17.24 8.93 -1.35
C TYR A 89 -17.06 8.92 -2.88
N ARG A 90 -18.17 8.95 -3.64
CA ARG A 90 -18.14 9.03 -5.11
C ARG A 90 -17.52 10.35 -5.60
N GLY A 91 -17.79 11.47 -4.93
CA GLY A 91 -17.20 12.78 -5.27
C GLY A 91 -15.70 12.89 -4.99
N ARG A 92 -15.15 12.14 -4.03
CA ARG A 92 -13.70 12.11 -3.75
C ARG A 92 -12.90 11.16 -4.64
N ARG A 93 -13.57 10.39 -5.51
CA ARG A 93 -12.97 9.42 -6.43
C ARG A 93 -12.93 9.92 -7.89
N ALA A 94 -13.59 11.05 -8.17
CA ALA A 94 -13.51 11.81 -9.42
C ALA A 94 -12.45 12.90 -9.28
#